data_AF-A0A929TEJ4-F1
#
_entry.id   AF-A0A929TEJ4-F1
#
_cell.length_a   1.000
_cell.length_b   1.000
_cell.length_c   1.000
_cell.angle_alpha   90.00
_cell.angle_beta   90.00
_cell.angle_gamma   90.00
#
_symmetry.space_group_name_H-M   'P 1'
#
loop_
_entity.id
_entity.type
_entity.pdbx_description
1 polymer ?
#
loop_
_entity_poly.entity_id
_entity_poly.type
_entity_poly.pdbx_seq_one_letter_code
_entity_poly.pdbx_strand_id
1 'polypeptide(L)' 'PILREQNDYRNDALYERLQEYTKEKGYKNGYVLWPIRIAVSGKAMTPCGATEIMELLGKEETLARVQKAISLLQSACS' A
#
# COMPACT_ATOMS: atom_id res chain seq x y z
N PRO A 1 -9.01 1.17 -3.76
CA PRO A 1 -7.95 1.79 -2.94
C PRO A 1 -7.66 3.22 -3.40
N ILE A 2 -7.35 4.14 -2.48
CA ILE A 2 -6.97 5.54 -2.80
C ILE A 2 -5.79 5.64 -3.76
N LEU A 3 -4.96 4.60 -3.82
CA LEU A 3 -3.83 4.46 -4.75
C LEU A 3 -4.23 4.42 -6.24
N ARG A 4 -5.54 4.27 -6.56
CA ARG A 4 -6.05 4.34 -7.94
C ARG A 4 -6.00 5.75 -8.51
N GLU A 5 -6.23 6.75 -7.67
CA GLU A 5 -6.26 8.17 -8.04
C GLU A 5 -4.85 8.79 -8.04
N GLN A 6 -3.89 8.15 -7.36
CA GLN A 6 -2.50 8.56 -7.38
C GLN A 6 -1.86 8.26 -8.74
N ASN A 7 -1.21 9.26 -9.34
CA ASN A 7 -0.46 9.09 -10.60
C ASN A 7 1.05 9.17 -10.40
N ASP A 8 1.52 10.04 -9.50
CA ASP A 8 2.94 10.12 -9.15
C ASP A 8 3.30 9.01 -8.17
N TYR A 9 4.08 8.04 -8.65
CA TYR A 9 4.52 6.87 -7.88
C TYR A 9 5.94 7.01 -7.33
N ARG A 10 6.49 8.23 -7.27
CA ARG A 10 7.69 8.48 -6.48
C ARG A 10 7.42 8.25 -4.99
N ASN A 11 8.44 7.79 -4.27
CA ASN A 11 8.32 7.41 -2.87
C ASN A 11 7.75 8.54 -1.99
N ASP A 12 8.26 9.76 -2.14
CA ASP A 12 7.82 10.94 -1.41
C ASP A 12 6.33 11.25 -1.65
N ALA A 13 5.89 11.26 -2.90
CA ALA A 13 4.49 11.49 -3.27
C ALA A 13 3.55 10.41 -2.74
N LEU A 14 3.96 9.14 -2.80
CA LEU A 14 3.20 8.03 -2.24
C LEU A 14 3.11 8.10 -0.71
N TYR A 15 4.21 8.48 -0.05
CA TYR A 15 4.26 8.62 1.40
C TYR A 15 3.37 9.76 1.88
N GLU A 16 3.43 10.91 1.22
CA GLU A 16 2.55 12.06 1.48
C GLU A 16 1.08 11.66 1.33
N ARG A 17 0.71 11.03 0.21
CA ARG A 17 -0.68 10.59 -0.03
C ARG A 17 -1.20 9.62 1.05
N LEU A 18 -0.35 8.69 1.51
CA LEU A 18 -0.73 7.75 2.57
C LEU A 18 -0.78 8.42 3.95
N GLN A 19 0.05 9.43 4.21
CA GLN A 19 0.00 10.23 5.44
C GLN A 19 -1.24 11.14 5.50
N GLU A 20 -1.65 11.74 4.38
CA GLU A 20 -2.92 12.47 4.31
C GLU A 20 -4.08 11.55 4.69
N TYR A 21 -4.12 10.36 4.10
CA TYR A 21 -5.15 9.37 4.41
C TYR A 21 -5.14 8.93 5.88
N THR A 22 -3.97 8.72 6.49
CA THR A 22 -3.90 8.36 7.92
C THR A 22 -4.42 9.49 8.79
N LYS A 23 -4.06 10.74 8.47
CA LYS A 23 -4.55 11.93 9.17
C LYS A 23 -6.07 12.11 9.04
N GLU A 24 -6.60 12.03 7.82
CA GLU A 24 -8.04 12.13 7.55
C GLU A 24 -8.86 11.09 8.31
N LYS A 25 -8.32 9.87 8.47
CA LYS A 25 -8.99 8.77 9.17
C LYS A 25 -8.67 8.69 10.67
N GLY A 26 -7.75 9.51 11.17
CA GLY A 26 -7.28 9.43 12.56
C GLY A 26 -6.51 8.15 12.89
N TYR A 27 -5.87 7.54 11.88
CA TYR A 27 -5.11 6.30 12.04
C TYR A 27 -3.64 6.56 12.36
N LYS A 28 -3.02 5.63 13.09
CA LYS A 28 -1.55 5.59 13.19
C LYS A 28 -0.97 5.19 11.84
N ASN A 29 0.16 5.80 11.45
CA ASN A 29 0.82 5.52 10.17
C ASN A 29 1.10 4.01 9.95
N GLY A 30 1.55 3.31 11.00
CA GLY A 30 1.82 1.87 10.93
C GLY A 30 0.60 1.02 10.59
N TYR A 31 -0.61 1.45 10.96
CA TYR A 31 -1.85 0.71 10.64
C TYR A 31 -2.21 0.74 9.16
N VAL A 32 -1.67 1.69 8.40
CA VAL A 32 -1.87 1.78 6.95
C VAL A 32 -0.64 1.25 6.21
N LEU A 33 0.56 1.67 6.61
CA LEU A 33 1.79 1.33 5.89
C LEU A 33 2.16 -0.16 6.01
N TRP A 34 1.97 -0.79 7.17
CA TRP A 34 2.36 -2.19 7.35
C TRP A 34 1.50 -3.17 6.52
N PRO A 35 0.15 -3.07 6.50
CA PRO A 35 -0.67 -3.90 5.61
C PRO A 35 -0.35 -3.69 4.13
N ILE A 36 -0.11 -2.45 3.69
CA ILE A 36 0.27 -2.17 2.29
C ILE A 36 1.61 -2.85 1.97
N ARG A 37 2.61 -2.74 2.85
CA ARG A 37 3.93 -3.40 2.66
C ARG A 37 3.78 -4.90 2.45
N ILE A 38 2.94 -5.55 3.26
CA ILE A 38 2.66 -6.99 3.10
C ILE A 38 1.94 -7.25 1.79
N ALA A 39 0.92 -6.47 1.46
CA ALA A 39 0.15 -6.63 0.22
C ALA A 39 1.03 -6.53 -1.03
N VAL A 40 1.98 -5.58 -1.08
CA VAL A 40 2.82 -5.36 -2.26
C VAL A 40 4.08 -6.22 -2.31
N SER A 41 4.57 -6.69 -1.17
CA SER A 41 5.80 -7.53 -1.11
C SER A 41 5.52 -9.03 -0.99
N GLY A 42 4.36 -9.41 -0.46
CA GLY A 42 4.06 -10.79 -0.05
C GLY A 42 4.90 -11.28 1.14
N LYS A 43 5.59 -10.38 1.87
CA LYS A 43 6.51 -10.73 2.96
C LYS A 43 6.17 -9.97 4.24
N ALA A 44 6.31 -10.63 5.39
CA ALA A 44 6.13 -10.01 6.70
C ALA A 44 7.24 -8.99 7.03
N MET A 45 8.45 -9.24 6.53
CA MET A 45 9.66 -8.42 6.72
C MET A 45 10.30 -8.09 5.37
N THR A 46 10.72 -6.85 5.19
CA THR A 46 11.38 -6.33 3.99
C THR A 46 12.50 -5.37 4.38
N PRO A 47 13.55 -5.21 3.56
CA PRO A 47 14.64 -4.25 3.82
C PRO A 47 14.20 -2.79 3.61
N CYS A 48 13.13 -2.55 2.85
CA CYS A 48 12.58 -1.23 2.53
C CYS A 48 11.11 -1.11 2.97
N GLY A 49 10.60 0.13 3.00
CA GLY A 49 9.23 0.50 3.33
C GLY A 49 8.22 0.23 2.21
N ALA A 50 6.94 0.45 2.50
CA ALA A 50 5.85 0.20 1.55
C ALA A 50 5.99 1.07 0.28
N THR A 51 6.30 2.35 0.43
CA THR A 51 6.34 3.34 -0.65
C THR A 51 7.53 3.15 -1.57
N GLU A 52 8.69 2.76 -1.05
CA GLU A 52 9.86 2.36 -1.84
C GLU A 52 9.56 1.14 -2.73
N ILE A 53 8.83 0.16 -2.20
CA ILE A 53 8.44 -1.02 -2.99
C ILE A 53 7.44 -0.61 -4.08
N MET A 54 6.45 0.21 -3.75
CA MET A 54 5.46 0.68 -4.73
C MET A 54 6.09 1.53 -5.84
N GLU A 55 7.09 2.38 -5.51
CA GLU A 55 7.85 3.14 -6.49
C GLU A 55 8.56 2.21 -7.49
N LEU A 56 9.23 1.17 -7.00
CA LEU A 56 9.90 0.19 -7.86
C LEU A 56 8.92 -0.61 -8.74
N LEU A 57 7.74 -0.95 -8.20
CA LEU A 57 6.74 -1.73 -8.92
C LEU A 57 5.94 -0.90 -9.94
N GLY A 58 5.78 0.40 -9.67
CA GLY A 58 4.87 1.27 -10.40
C GLY A 58 3.38 1.00 -10.09
N LYS A 59 2.52 1.80 -10.72
CA LYS A 59 1.08 1.88 -10.41
C LYS A 59 0.32 0.60 -10.66
N GLU A 60 0.46 0.03 -11.85
CA GLU A 60 -0.33 -1.10 -12.32
C GLU A 60 -0.08 -2.34 -11.46
N GLU A 61 1.18 -2.70 -11.26
CA GLU A 61 1.57 -3.85 -10.45
C GLU A 61 1.22 -3.66 -8.97
N THR A 62 1.39 -2.44 -8.43
CA THR A 62 0.97 -2.11 -7.06
C THR A 62 -0.53 -2.36 -6.88
N LEU A 63 -1.37 -1.86 -7.79
CA LEU A 63 -2.82 -2.03 -7.73
C LEU A 63 -3.22 -3.49 -7.88
N ALA A 64 -2.59 -4.24 -8.78
CA ALA A 64 -2.84 -5.66 -8.97
C ALA A 64 -2.54 -6.46 -7.69
N ARG A 65 -1.40 -6.22 -7.04
CA ARG A 65 -1.03 -6.89 -5.78
C ARG A 65 -1.94 -6.54 -4.62
N VAL A 66 -2.28 -5.26 -4.46
CA VAL A 66 -3.22 -4.82 -3.42
C VAL A 66 -4.59 -5.45 -3.63
N GLN A 67 -5.10 -5.49 -4.86
CA GLN A 67 -6.38 -6.13 -5.17
C GLN A 67 -6.35 -7.64 -4.89
N LYS A 68 -5.25 -8.31 -5.23
CA LYS A 68 -5.05 -9.73 -4.91
C LYS A 68 -5.06 -9.97 -3.40
N ALA A 69 -4.34 -9.15 -2.62
CA ALA A 69 -4.32 -9.27 -1.16
C ALA A 69 -5.72 -9.09 -0.53
N ILE A 70 -6.50 -8.11 -1.03
CA ILE A 70 -7.89 -7.91 -0.60
C ILE A 70 -8.74 -9.14 -0.95
N SER A 71 -8.61 -9.68 -2.16
CA SER A 71 -9.36 -10.87 -2.58
C SER A 71 -9.04 -12.09 -1.70
N LEU A 72 -7.77 -12.31 -1.35
CA LEU A 72 -7.36 -13.40 -0.47
C LEU A 72 -7.99 -13.29 0.92
N LEU A 73 -8.04 -12.08 1.49
CA LEU A 73 -8.71 -11.83 2.78
C LEU A 73 -10.21 -12.09 2.70
N GLN A 74 -10.86 -11.63 1.62
CA GLN A 74 -12.29 -11.86 1.41
C GLN A 74 -12.61 -13.36 1.30
N SER A 75 -11.82 -14.12 0.55
CA SER A 75 -11.99 -15.57 0.42
C SER A 75 -11.66 -16.35 1.70
N ALA A 76 -10.84 -15.81 2.59
CA ALA A 76 -10.56 -16.45 3.88
C ALA A 76 -11.66 -16.22 4.93
N CYS A 77 -12.52 -15.22 4.72
CA CYS A 77 -13.63 -14.87 5.62
C CYS A 77 -14.99 -15.36 5.12
N SER A 78 -15.05 -15.98 3.95
CA SER A 78 -16.24 -16.63 3.37
C SER A 78 -16.26 -18.12 3.66
#